data_AF-A0A835USS4-F1
#
_entry.id   AF-A0A835USS4-F1
#
_cell.length_a   1.000
_cell.length_b   1.000
_cell.length_c   1.000
_cell.angle_alpha   90.00
_cell.angle_beta   90.00
_cell.angle_gamma   90.00
#
_symmetry.space_group_name_H-M   'P 1'
#
loop_
_entity.id
_entity.type
_entity.pdbx_description
1 polymer ?
#
loop_
_entity_poly.entity_id
_entity_poly.type
_entity_poly.pdbx_seq_one_letter_code
_entity_poly.pdbx_strand_id
1 'polypeptide(L)'
;MLAFHRQLFFCPAAPPRLPSTPSFSLRRRIIAIPTAFTTSSPKHSASEHPEPDSASAAFQDYQLFFASQRAECPVPLPLRLVEGALPADFPRGTYYLVGPGMITDDHGSTVNLFDGHGYLRAFRFLGAGADGDVLYSARYVETEAVTEEREDGGRKWRFVRPGFFSLLKARRWPVPSIMKPKNVANTCVLRWGGRLFCLWEGGHPYELDPESLSTIGPVDFFSAAEEGGYGLKTPEGFSQILFRS
;
A
#
# COMPACT_ATOMS: atom_id res chain seq x y z
N MET A 1 31.15 -83.30 -11.33
CA MET A 1 29.90 -83.47 -10.55
C MET A 1 29.31 -82.10 -10.28
N LEU A 2 28.43 -81.64 -11.18
CA LEU A 2 27.70 -80.38 -11.01
C LEU A 2 26.44 -80.64 -10.18
N ALA A 3 26.31 -79.96 -9.04
CA ALA A 3 25.09 -79.96 -8.24
C ALA A 3 24.19 -78.79 -8.65
N PHE A 4 22.98 -79.13 -9.08
CA PHE A 4 21.83 -78.25 -9.21
C PHE A 4 21.35 -77.78 -7.82
N HIS A 5 21.03 -76.49 -7.65
CA HIS A 5 19.73 -76.13 -7.08
C HIS A 5 19.29 -74.66 -7.27
N ARG A 6 18.15 -74.54 -7.97
CA ARG A 6 17.04 -73.57 -7.84
C ARG A 6 17.34 -72.06 -7.81
N GLN A 7 17.16 -71.45 -8.99
CA GLN A 7 16.72 -70.07 -9.15
C GLN A 7 15.26 -69.90 -8.64
N LEU A 8 15.04 -68.96 -7.73
CA LEU A 8 13.72 -68.41 -7.44
C LEU A 8 13.56 -67.14 -8.29
N PHE A 9 12.57 -67.15 -9.18
CA PHE A 9 12.13 -66.00 -9.94
C PHE A 9 11.42 -65.02 -9.00
N PHE A 10 11.95 -63.80 -8.86
CA PHE A 10 11.22 -62.67 -8.28
C PHE A 10 10.57 -61.87 -9.42
N CYS A 11 9.24 -61.76 -9.38
CA CYS A 11 8.48 -60.81 -10.18
C CYS A 11 8.92 -59.37 -9.87
N PRO A 12 9.08 -58.48 -10.87
CA PRO A 12 9.24 -57.06 -10.60
C PRO A 12 7.91 -56.48 -10.09
N ALA A 13 7.95 -55.86 -8.91
CA ALA A 13 6.83 -55.12 -8.34
C ALA A 13 6.46 -53.91 -9.24
N ALA A 14 5.16 -53.71 -9.47
CA ALA A 14 4.64 -52.58 -10.22
C ALA A 14 4.99 -51.24 -9.53
N PRO A 15 5.27 -50.16 -10.29
CA PRO A 15 5.63 -48.87 -9.70
C PRO A 15 4.45 -48.27 -8.92
N PRO A 16 4.73 -47.52 -7.83
CA PRO A 16 3.69 -46.90 -7.03
C PRO A 16 2.91 -45.86 -7.85
N ARG A 17 1.58 -45.93 -7.78
CA ARG A 17 0.68 -44.97 -8.41
C ARG A 17 0.85 -43.61 -7.73
N LEU A 18 1.17 -42.58 -8.52
CA LEU A 18 1.17 -41.19 -8.06
C LEU A 18 -0.25 -40.78 -7.64
N PRO A 19 -0.42 -40.04 -6.52
CA PRO A 19 -1.71 -39.51 -6.15
C PRO A 19 -2.19 -38.50 -7.18
N SER A 20 -3.45 -38.62 -7.58
CA SER A 20 -4.13 -37.73 -8.52
C SER A 20 -4.08 -36.28 -8.04
N THR A 21 -3.54 -35.39 -8.87
CA THR A 21 -3.60 -33.94 -8.69
C THR A 21 -5.05 -33.46 -8.64
N PRO A 22 -5.50 -32.75 -7.59
CA PRO A 22 -6.77 -32.05 -7.66
C PRO A 22 -6.64 -30.90 -8.67
N SER A 23 -7.45 -30.95 -9.72
CA SER A 23 -7.70 -29.82 -10.62
C SER A 23 -8.35 -28.69 -9.83
N PHE A 24 -7.56 -27.70 -9.41
CA PHE A 24 -8.09 -26.47 -8.84
C PHE A 24 -8.71 -25.61 -9.94
N SER A 25 -10.03 -25.75 -10.10
CA SER A 25 -10.84 -24.75 -10.79
C SER A 25 -10.74 -23.43 -10.02
N LEU A 26 -10.20 -22.39 -10.66
CA LEU A 26 -10.29 -21.01 -10.19
C LEU A 26 -11.76 -20.60 -10.19
N ARG A 27 -12.47 -20.89 -9.10
CA ARG A 27 -13.72 -20.21 -8.79
C ARG A 27 -13.38 -18.75 -8.51
N ARG A 28 -13.70 -17.90 -9.49
CA ARG A 28 -13.81 -16.44 -9.36
C ARG A 28 -14.53 -16.13 -8.05
N ARG A 29 -13.81 -15.69 -7.01
CA ARG A 29 -14.44 -15.10 -5.82
C ARG A 29 -14.93 -13.72 -6.22
N ILE A 30 -16.17 -13.65 -6.67
CA ILE A 30 -16.91 -12.40 -6.76
C ILE A 30 -17.13 -11.94 -5.32
N ILE A 31 -16.59 -10.76 -4.97
CA ILE A 31 -16.89 -10.10 -3.71
C ILE A 31 -18.38 -9.77 -3.74
N ALA A 32 -19.15 -10.37 -2.83
CA ALA A 32 -20.56 -10.10 -2.67
C ALA A 32 -20.75 -8.66 -2.17
N ILE A 33 -21.37 -7.82 -2.99
CA ILE A 33 -21.89 -6.52 -2.57
C ILE A 33 -23.28 -6.79 -1.95
N PRO A 34 -23.53 -6.48 -0.67
CA PRO A 34 -24.88 -6.53 -0.16
C PRO A 34 -25.59 -5.24 -0.57
N THR A 35 -26.64 -5.38 -1.38
CA THR A 35 -27.99 -4.82 -1.23
C THR A 35 -28.59 -4.67 -2.63
N ALA A 36 -29.63 -5.45 -2.89
CA ALA A 36 -30.43 -5.34 -4.10
C ALA A 36 -31.09 -3.96 -4.16
N PHE A 37 -30.65 -3.12 -5.09
CA PHE A 37 -31.49 -2.04 -5.58
C PHE A 37 -32.30 -2.59 -6.74
N THR A 38 -33.62 -2.69 -6.54
CA THR A 38 -34.59 -2.91 -7.60
C THR A 38 -34.45 -1.77 -8.61
N THR A 39 -33.74 -1.99 -9.72
CA THR A 39 -33.78 -1.08 -10.87
C THR A 39 -35.10 -1.30 -11.59
N SER A 40 -36.14 -0.56 -11.18
CA SER A 40 -37.21 -0.22 -12.10
C SER A 40 -36.59 0.69 -13.16
N SER A 41 -36.46 0.23 -14.41
CA SER A 41 -36.00 1.04 -15.52
C SER A 41 -36.95 2.24 -15.71
N PRO A 42 -36.53 3.48 -15.43
CA PRO A 42 -37.33 4.63 -15.83
C PRO A 42 -37.06 4.87 -17.31
N LYS A 43 -38.14 4.98 -18.10
CA LYS A 43 -38.06 5.54 -19.45
C LYS A 43 -37.71 7.03 -19.30
N HIS A 44 -36.42 7.36 -19.24
CA HIS A 44 -35.98 8.75 -19.38
C HIS A 44 -35.74 9.03 -20.86
N SER A 45 -36.63 9.84 -21.43
CA SER A 45 -36.33 10.66 -22.60
C SER A 45 -35.06 11.47 -22.30
N ALA A 46 -34.05 11.34 -23.15
CA ALA A 46 -32.80 12.06 -23.04
C ALA A 46 -33.05 13.57 -23.15
N SER A 47 -32.96 14.25 -22.02
CA SER A 47 -32.69 15.68 -21.93
C SER A 47 -31.19 15.80 -21.72
N GLU A 48 -30.46 16.29 -22.72
CA GLU A 48 -28.98 16.45 -22.74
C GLU A 48 -28.48 17.62 -21.87
N HIS A 49 -29.18 17.94 -20.78
CA HIS A 49 -28.72 18.92 -19.81
C HIS A 49 -28.39 18.20 -18.49
N PRO A 50 -27.12 18.14 -18.06
CA PRO A 50 -26.81 17.68 -16.72
C PRO A 50 -27.44 18.69 -15.75
N GLU A 51 -28.47 18.26 -15.03
CA GLU A 51 -28.97 19.01 -13.88
C GLU A 51 -27.78 19.29 -12.95
N PRO A 52 -27.58 20.54 -12.51
CA PRO A 52 -26.44 20.86 -11.66
C PRO A 52 -26.52 20.03 -10.37
N ASP A 53 -25.39 19.41 -10.01
CA ASP A 53 -25.29 18.67 -8.75
C ASP A 53 -25.74 19.56 -7.59
N SER A 54 -26.62 19.03 -6.75
CA SER A 54 -27.05 19.73 -5.55
C SER A 54 -25.83 20.04 -4.67
N ALA A 55 -25.81 21.21 -4.02
CA ALA A 55 -24.78 21.54 -3.03
C ALA A 55 -24.61 20.46 -1.94
N SER A 56 -25.70 19.73 -1.63
CA SER A 56 -25.66 18.59 -0.71
C SER A 56 -24.86 17.40 -1.27
N ALA A 57 -25.04 17.07 -2.55
CA ALA A 57 -24.30 15.99 -3.21
C ALA A 57 -22.81 16.36 -3.31
N ALA A 58 -22.50 17.57 -3.76
CA ALA A 58 -21.13 18.07 -3.81
C ALA A 58 -20.44 18.08 -2.43
N PHE A 59 -21.19 18.42 -1.37
CA PHE A 59 -20.67 18.36 -0.01
C PHE A 59 -20.40 16.91 0.44
N GLN A 60 -21.28 15.97 0.14
CA GLN A 60 -21.08 14.55 0.44
C GLN A 60 -19.86 13.98 -0.29
N ASP A 61 -19.71 14.30 -1.58
CA ASP A 61 -18.55 13.88 -2.38
C ASP A 61 -17.25 14.47 -1.83
N TYR A 62 -17.27 15.74 -1.41
CA TYR A 62 -16.12 16.37 -0.76
C TYR A 62 -15.71 15.65 0.53
N GLN A 63 -16.68 15.17 1.32
CA GLN A 63 -16.39 14.41 2.53
C GLN A 63 -15.70 13.07 2.23
N LEU A 64 -15.96 12.45 1.06
CA LEU A 64 -15.31 11.20 0.65
C LEU A 64 -13.81 11.36 0.44
N PHE A 65 -13.31 12.57 0.11
CA PHE A 65 -11.86 12.81 0.03
C PHE A 65 -11.14 12.63 1.36
N PHE A 66 -11.87 12.71 2.48
CA PHE A 66 -11.37 12.49 3.83
C PHE A 66 -11.81 11.15 4.40
N ALA A 67 -12.36 10.24 3.60
CA ALA A 67 -12.61 8.88 4.05
C ALA A 67 -11.29 8.13 4.26
N SER A 68 -11.20 7.33 5.32
CA SER A 68 -10.00 6.52 5.58
C SER A 68 -9.93 5.33 4.62
N GLN A 69 -8.75 5.08 4.05
CA GLN A 69 -8.48 3.97 3.16
C GLN A 69 -8.09 2.72 3.96
N ARG A 70 -9.02 1.77 4.14
CA ARG A 70 -8.75 0.55 4.92
C ARG A 70 -7.96 -0.51 4.13
N ALA A 71 -8.13 -0.54 2.81
CA ALA A 71 -7.55 -1.59 1.98
C ALA A 71 -6.12 -1.25 1.57
N GLU A 72 -5.21 -2.22 1.71
CA GLU A 72 -3.88 -2.18 1.11
C GLU A 72 -3.85 -3.03 -0.16
N CYS A 73 -2.88 -2.75 -1.02
CA CYS A 73 -2.60 -3.47 -2.25
C CYS A 73 -1.14 -3.95 -2.23
N PRO A 74 -0.82 -4.99 -1.44
CA PRO A 74 0.55 -5.47 -1.26
C PRO A 74 1.11 -6.21 -2.48
N VAL A 75 0.22 -6.75 -3.31
CA VAL A 75 0.55 -7.41 -4.58
C VAL A 75 0.22 -6.43 -5.70
N PRO A 76 1.17 -6.06 -6.58
CA PRO A 76 0.91 -5.11 -7.66
C PRO A 76 -0.25 -5.54 -8.55
N LEU A 77 -1.22 -4.64 -8.74
CA LEU A 77 -2.40 -4.86 -9.57
C LEU A 77 -2.22 -4.18 -10.93
N PRO A 78 -2.36 -4.91 -12.04
CA PRO A 78 -2.37 -4.29 -13.37
C PRO A 78 -3.62 -3.43 -13.50
N LEU A 79 -3.42 -2.16 -13.84
CA LEU A 79 -4.50 -1.22 -14.12
C LEU A 79 -4.98 -1.38 -15.56
N ARG A 80 -6.29 -1.25 -15.74
CA ARG A 80 -6.93 -1.19 -17.05
C ARG A 80 -7.09 0.28 -17.45
N LEU A 81 -6.70 0.61 -18.67
CA LEU A 81 -6.91 1.92 -19.25
C LEU A 81 -8.40 2.06 -19.63
N VAL A 82 -9.08 3.04 -19.05
CA VAL A 82 -10.51 3.28 -19.30
C VAL A 82 -10.71 4.32 -20.40
N GLU A 83 -9.86 5.35 -20.42
CA GLU A 83 -9.95 6.48 -21.34
C GLU A 83 -8.54 7.01 -21.66
N GLY A 84 -8.35 7.49 -22.88
CA GLY A 84 -7.07 8.04 -23.34
C GLY A 84 -6.03 6.97 -23.71
N ALA A 85 -4.77 7.39 -23.79
CA ALA A 85 -3.61 6.54 -24.07
C ALA A 85 -2.37 7.13 -23.37
N LEU A 86 -1.45 6.26 -22.92
CA LEU A 86 -0.13 6.76 -22.50
C LEU A 86 0.67 7.17 -23.74
N PRO A 87 1.44 8.27 -23.69
CA PRO A 87 2.38 8.61 -24.75
C PRO A 87 3.34 7.45 -25.06
N ALA A 88 3.64 7.24 -26.34
CA ALA A 88 4.51 6.13 -26.77
C ALA A 88 5.94 6.24 -26.22
N ASP A 89 6.37 7.46 -25.93
CA ASP A 89 7.67 7.82 -25.34
C ASP A 89 7.60 8.01 -23.81
N PHE A 90 6.49 7.63 -23.16
CA PHE A 90 6.36 7.78 -21.72
C PHE A 90 7.44 6.97 -20.99
N PRO A 91 8.19 7.59 -20.05
CA PRO A 91 9.33 6.94 -19.44
C PRO A 91 8.90 5.79 -18.53
N ARG A 92 9.69 4.72 -18.53
CA ARG A 92 9.59 3.67 -17.50
C ARG A 92 10.01 4.24 -16.16
N GLY A 93 9.26 3.92 -15.12
CA GLY A 93 9.55 4.41 -13.79
C GLY A 93 8.40 4.16 -12.83
N THR A 94 8.52 4.72 -11.64
CA THR A 94 7.49 4.62 -10.61
C THR A 94 7.16 6.00 -10.10
N TYR A 95 5.88 6.36 -10.15
CA TYR A 95 5.36 7.54 -9.50
C TYR A 95 4.88 7.17 -8.10
N TYR A 96 5.53 7.74 -7.10
CA TYR A 96 5.20 7.52 -5.69
C TYR A 96 4.39 8.70 -5.14
N LEU A 97 3.38 8.39 -4.35
CA LEU A 97 2.56 9.38 -3.66
C LEU A 97 2.27 8.88 -2.25
N VAL A 98 2.62 9.69 -1.24
CA VAL A 98 2.26 9.44 0.15
C VAL A 98 1.33 10.53 0.65
N GLY A 99 0.47 10.19 1.59
CA GLY A 99 -0.47 11.09 2.23
C GLY A 99 -1.18 10.39 3.38
N PRO A 100 -2.06 11.09 4.10
CA PRO A 100 -2.84 10.47 5.17
C PRO A 100 -3.85 9.46 4.60
N GLY A 101 -3.70 8.18 4.96
CA GLY A 101 -4.65 7.13 4.60
C GLY A 101 -5.63 6.78 5.70
N MET A 102 -5.23 6.88 6.97
CA MET A 102 -6.07 6.52 8.12
C MET A 102 -6.27 7.73 9.02
N ILE A 103 -7.49 8.28 9.05
CA ILE A 103 -7.84 9.46 9.85
C ILE A 103 -9.00 9.21 10.82
N THR A 104 -9.78 8.15 10.62
CA THR A 104 -10.86 7.73 11.51
C THR A 104 -10.71 6.24 11.83
N ASP A 105 -10.68 5.95 13.13
CA ASP A 105 -10.52 4.59 13.64
C ASP A 105 -11.86 3.84 13.79
N ASP A 106 -11.83 2.58 14.19
CA ASP A 106 -13.03 1.75 14.39
C ASP A 106 -13.69 1.96 15.75
N HIS A 107 -13.16 2.89 16.56
CA HIS A 107 -13.59 3.20 17.92
C HIS A 107 -14.19 4.60 18.06
N GLY A 108 -14.37 5.31 16.94
CA GLY A 108 -15.02 6.63 16.89
C GLY A 108 -14.09 7.80 17.20
N SER A 109 -12.77 7.60 17.14
CA SER A 109 -11.79 8.67 17.15
C SER A 109 -11.49 9.12 15.72
N THR A 110 -11.43 10.43 15.53
CA THR A 110 -11.01 11.06 14.29
C THR A 110 -9.85 11.99 14.61
N VAL A 111 -8.83 11.99 13.74
CA VAL A 111 -7.69 12.88 13.82
C VAL A 111 -7.68 13.85 12.66
N ASN A 112 -6.97 14.96 12.83
CA ASN A 112 -6.58 15.88 11.79
C ASN A 112 -5.85 15.12 10.66
N LEU A 113 -5.99 15.62 9.45
CA LEU A 113 -5.35 15.07 8.25
C LEU A 113 -3.83 14.97 8.40
N PHE A 114 -3.19 15.93 9.06
CA PHE A 114 -1.74 15.90 9.27
C PHE A 114 -1.29 14.80 10.24
N ASP A 115 -2.20 14.29 11.06
CA ASP A 115 -1.94 13.23 12.04
C ASP A 115 -2.39 11.83 11.56
N GLY A 116 -2.87 11.74 10.32
CA GLY A 116 -3.27 10.47 9.72
C GLY A 116 -2.08 9.64 9.26
N HIS A 117 -2.14 8.32 9.42
CA HIS A 117 -1.04 7.42 9.05
C HIS A 117 -0.71 7.47 7.56
N GLY A 118 0.58 7.48 7.24
CA GLY A 118 1.10 7.56 5.88
C GLY A 118 0.73 6.33 5.05
N TYR A 119 0.05 6.59 3.94
CA TYR A 119 -0.37 5.59 2.97
C TYR A 119 0.35 5.83 1.65
N LEU A 120 1.36 5.01 1.40
CA LEU A 120 2.20 5.05 0.22
C LEU A 120 1.48 4.34 -0.93
N ARG A 121 1.39 5.02 -2.07
CA ARG A 121 0.90 4.51 -3.34
C ARG A 121 2.01 4.57 -4.37
N ALA A 122 2.09 3.55 -5.21
CA ALA A 122 3.05 3.50 -6.31
C ALA A 122 2.34 3.11 -7.61
N PHE A 123 2.59 3.90 -8.65
CA PHE A 123 2.18 3.63 -10.02
C PHE A 123 3.43 3.31 -10.83
N ARG A 124 3.65 2.04 -11.16
CA ARG A 124 4.83 1.57 -11.89
C ARG A 124 4.49 1.43 -13.37
N PHE A 125 5.16 2.20 -14.20
CA PHE A 125 5.02 2.21 -15.66
C PHE A 125 6.05 1.26 -16.27
N LEU A 126 5.55 0.21 -16.92
CA LEU A 126 6.36 -0.85 -17.53
C LEU A 126 6.65 -0.60 -19.02
N GLY A 127 5.85 0.21 -19.70
CA GLY A 127 5.94 0.35 -21.16
C GLY A 127 4.92 1.31 -21.77
N ALA A 128 4.74 1.18 -23.09
CA ALA A 128 4.16 2.17 -23.99
C ALA A 128 2.61 2.19 -24.03
N GLY A 129 1.94 1.89 -22.93
CA GLY A 129 0.52 2.25 -22.77
C GLY A 129 -0.51 1.22 -23.17
N ALA A 130 -0.19 -0.08 -23.17
CA ALA A 130 -1.19 -1.13 -23.26
C ALA A 130 -1.91 -1.36 -21.91
N ASP A 131 -3.07 -2.02 -21.97
CA ASP A 131 -3.76 -2.49 -20.78
C ASP A 131 -2.83 -3.36 -19.92
N GLY A 132 -2.67 -3.00 -18.65
CA GLY A 132 -1.78 -3.69 -17.72
C GLY A 132 -0.32 -3.20 -17.70
N ASP A 133 0.04 -2.19 -18.51
CA ASP A 133 1.40 -1.60 -18.49
C ASP A 133 1.63 -0.67 -17.30
N VAL A 134 0.59 -0.37 -16.52
CA VAL A 134 0.70 0.36 -15.26
C VAL A 134 0.30 -0.57 -14.12
N LEU A 135 1.21 -0.78 -13.17
CA LEU A 135 0.93 -1.53 -11.95
C LEU A 135 0.66 -0.56 -10.80
N TYR A 136 -0.39 -0.85 -10.04
CA TYR A 136 -0.73 -0.15 -8.81
C TYR A 136 -0.41 -1.00 -7.59
N SER A 137 0.29 -0.42 -6.64
CA SER A 137 0.50 -1.00 -5.32
C SER A 137 0.35 0.07 -4.24
N ALA A 138 -0.05 -0.35 -3.05
CA ALA A 138 -0.22 0.57 -1.95
C ALA A 138 -0.10 -0.12 -0.61
N ARG A 139 0.56 0.53 0.34
CA ARG A 139 0.76 0.06 1.72
C ARG A 139 0.83 1.25 2.66
N TYR A 140 0.47 1.02 3.91
CA TYR A 140 0.84 1.92 4.98
C TYR A 140 2.33 1.81 5.27
N VAL A 141 2.92 2.93 5.65
CA VAL A 141 4.25 2.94 6.25
C VAL A 141 4.12 2.33 7.64
N GLU A 142 4.78 1.22 7.91
CA GLU A 142 4.72 0.50 9.20
C GLU A 142 5.57 1.25 10.24
N THR A 143 5.10 2.44 10.64
CA THR A 143 5.70 3.17 11.75
C THR A 143 5.41 2.46 13.06
N GLU A 144 6.15 2.80 14.12
CA GLU A 144 5.85 2.33 15.47
C GLU A 144 4.38 2.57 15.85
N ALA A 145 3.84 3.74 15.45
CA ALA A 145 2.46 4.09 15.75
C ALA A 145 1.46 3.25 14.94
N VAL A 146 1.74 2.92 13.68
CA VAL A 146 0.91 1.99 12.91
C VAL A 146 0.91 0.61 13.56
N THR A 147 2.07 0.13 14.00
CA THR A 147 2.21 -1.20 14.62
C THR A 147 1.42 -1.29 15.93
N GLU A 148 1.38 -0.22 16.73
CA GLU A 148 0.62 -0.16 17.98
C GLU A 148 -0.89 0.02 17.76
N GLU A 149 -1.29 0.76 16.73
CA GLU A 149 -2.69 1.15 16.49
C GLU A 149 -3.45 0.15 15.61
N ARG A 150 -2.75 -0.80 14.97
CA ARG A 150 -3.38 -1.90 14.22
C ARG A 150 -3.81 -3.03 15.15
N GLU A 151 -5.06 -3.45 14.98
CA GLU A 151 -5.65 -4.58 15.69
C GLU A 151 -6.14 -5.65 14.70
N ASP A 152 -6.44 -6.85 15.23
CA ASP A 152 -7.05 -7.96 14.48
C ASP A 152 -6.31 -8.30 13.17
N GLY A 153 -4.98 -8.32 13.23
CA GLY A 153 -4.12 -8.59 12.07
C GLY A 153 -4.21 -7.53 10.96
N GLY A 154 -4.46 -6.27 11.32
CA GLY A 154 -4.52 -5.13 10.39
C GLY A 154 -5.92 -4.82 9.86
N ARG A 155 -6.96 -5.51 10.35
CA ARG A 155 -8.36 -5.28 9.92
C ARG A 155 -9.03 -4.11 10.62
N LYS A 156 -8.55 -3.78 11.82
CA LYS A 156 -9.09 -2.72 12.65
C LYS A 156 -8.01 -1.75 13.07
N TRP A 157 -8.43 -0.53 13.34
CA TRP A 157 -7.58 0.52 13.84
C TRP A 157 -8.15 1.06 15.16
N ARG A 158 -7.27 1.29 16.11
CA ARG A 158 -7.55 2.03 17.34
C ARG A 158 -6.46 3.06 17.54
N PHE A 159 -6.81 4.33 17.53
CA PHE A 159 -5.82 5.36 17.85
C PHE A 159 -5.51 5.33 19.34
N VAL A 160 -4.23 5.25 19.67
CA VAL A 160 -3.74 5.19 21.06
C VAL A 160 -2.81 6.35 21.38
N ARG A 161 -2.13 6.91 20.38
CA ARG A 161 -1.24 8.07 20.53
C ARG A 161 -1.92 9.33 19.97
N PRO A 162 -1.95 10.44 20.73
CA PRO A 162 -2.41 11.71 20.19
C PRO A 162 -1.48 12.18 19.06
N GLY A 163 -2.07 12.88 18.10
CA GLY A 163 -1.33 13.54 17.04
C GLY A 163 -0.79 14.90 17.51
N PHE A 164 -0.05 15.60 16.64
CA PHE A 164 0.42 16.95 16.91
C PHE A 164 -0.73 17.97 16.91
N PHE A 165 -1.78 17.73 16.09
CA PHE A 165 -2.92 18.62 15.92
C PHE A 165 -4.24 18.03 16.44
N SER A 166 -4.22 16.81 17.02
CA SER A 166 -5.43 16.05 17.36
C SER A 166 -5.40 15.44 18.74
N LEU A 167 -6.49 15.64 19.47
CA LEU A 167 -6.79 14.91 20.70
C LEU A 167 -7.71 13.73 20.38
N LEU A 168 -7.42 12.58 20.99
CA LEU A 168 -8.23 11.38 20.81
C LEU A 168 -9.51 11.46 21.65
N LYS A 169 -10.60 10.87 21.14
CA LYS A 169 -11.90 10.86 21.81
C LYS A 169 -11.88 9.88 23.00
N ALA A 170 -11.36 10.39 24.12
CA ALA A 170 -11.42 9.85 25.47
C ALA A 170 -10.73 8.49 25.75
N ARG A 171 -9.60 8.55 26.46
CA ARG A 171 -9.34 7.65 27.59
C ARG A 171 -9.77 8.36 28.88
N ARG A 172 -10.30 7.58 29.84
CA ARG A 172 -10.53 7.96 31.25
C ARG A 172 -9.23 8.17 32.05
N TRP A 173 -8.09 8.19 31.37
CA TRP A 173 -6.76 8.27 31.97
C TRP A 173 -6.02 9.46 31.35
N PRO A 174 -5.41 10.34 32.16
CA PRO A 174 -4.65 11.45 31.64
C PRO A 174 -3.53 10.90 30.76
N VAL A 175 -3.52 11.32 29.49
CA VAL A 175 -2.37 11.12 28.62
C VAL A 175 -1.28 12.02 29.19
N PRO A 176 -0.09 11.50 29.56
CA PRO A 176 0.98 12.36 30.05
C PRO A 176 1.27 13.43 29.01
N SER A 177 1.31 14.70 29.42
CA SER A 177 1.60 15.88 28.58
C SER A 177 2.98 15.86 27.90
N ILE A 178 3.73 14.78 28.04
CA ILE A 178 5.12 14.58 27.61
C ILE A 178 5.22 13.55 26.46
N MET A 179 4.12 12.92 26.03
CA MET A 179 4.19 12.00 24.88
C MET A 179 4.57 12.78 23.61
N LYS A 180 5.71 12.41 23.01
CA LYS A 180 6.12 12.92 21.70
C LYS A 180 5.03 12.60 20.67
N PRO A 181 4.73 13.53 19.75
CA PRO A 181 3.79 13.28 18.66
C PRO A 181 4.20 12.04 17.88
N LYS A 182 3.22 11.25 17.44
CA LYS A 182 3.48 10.03 16.66
C LYS A 182 4.02 10.39 15.28
N ASN A 183 5.08 9.70 14.85
CA ASN A 183 5.55 9.81 13.48
C ASN A 183 4.62 9.01 12.55
N VAL A 184 4.04 9.71 11.59
CA VAL A 184 3.06 9.17 10.64
C VAL A 184 3.62 8.98 9.24
N ALA A 185 4.83 9.48 8.94
CA ALA A 185 5.51 9.33 7.66
C ALA A 185 4.63 9.62 6.42
N ASN A 186 3.82 10.70 6.48
CA ASN A 186 2.76 10.98 5.51
C ASN A 186 3.03 12.20 4.59
N THR A 187 4.14 12.91 4.76
CA THR A 187 4.33 14.23 4.14
C THR A 187 4.90 14.15 2.73
N CYS A 188 6.02 13.44 2.54
CA CYS A 188 6.63 13.32 1.21
C CYS A 188 7.40 12.01 1.02
N VAL A 189 7.67 11.68 -0.24
CA VAL A 189 8.45 10.52 -0.66
C VAL A 189 9.73 10.99 -1.32
N LEU A 190 10.87 10.42 -0.92
CA LEU A 190 12.17 10.69 -1.50
C LEU A 190 12.80 9.39 -2.01
N ARG A 191 13.21 9.37 -3.28
CA ARG A 191 14.04 8.29 -3.81
C ARG A 191 15.46 8.82 -4.00
N TRP A 192 16.42 8.27 -3.27
CA TRP A 192 17.80 8.73 -3.30
C TRP A 192 18.77 7.58 -3.02
N GLY A 193 19.88 7.52 -3.76
CA GLY A 193 20.88 6.46 -3.59
C GLY A 193 20.33 5.05 -3.82
N GLY A 194 19.31 4.89 -4.68
CA GLY A 194 18.63 3.62 -4.91
C GLY A 194 17.62 3.21 -3.83
N ARG A 195 17.52 3.97 -2.74
CA ARG A 195 16.63 3.74 -1.59
C ARG A 195 15.37 4.59 -1.71
N LEU A 196 14.31 4.18 -1.02
CA LEU A 196 13.02 4.87 -0.99
C LEU A 196 12.70 5.25 0.45
N PHE A 197 12.31 6.51 0.68
CA PHE A 197 12.03 7.05 2.00
C PHE A 197 10.66 7.73 2.04
N CYS A 198 9.90 7.52 3.11
CA CYS A 198 8.76 8.35 3.49
C CYS A 198 9.14 9.25 4.65
N LEU A 199 8.85 10.54 4.51
CA LEU A 199 9.27 11.58 5.43
C LEU A 199 8.06 12.18 6.16
N TRP A 200 8.36 12.77 7.31
CA TRP A 200 7.45 13.57 8.11
C TRP A 200 8.24 14.67 8.82
N GLU A 201 7.71 15.89 8.93
CA GLU A 201 8.49 17.05 9.39
C GLU A 201 9.02 16.90 10.82
N GLY A 202 8.32 16.14 11.66
CA GLY A 202 8.62 16.04 13.10
C GLY A 202 9.53 14.87 13.50
N GLY A 203 10.08 14.09 12.58
CA GLY A 203 10.80 12.86 12.94
C GLY A 203 11.63 12.23 11.84
N HIS A 204 12.25 11.09 12.19
CA HIS A 204 13.10 10.36 11.27
C HIS A 204 12.31 9.81 10.06
N PRO A 205 12.91 9.82 8.85
CA PRO A 205 12.35 9.15 7.69
C PRO A 205 12.27 7.65 7.91
N TYR A 206 11.30 7.02 7.24
CA TYR A 206 11.20 5.56 7.16
C TYR A 206 11.67 5.10 5.79
N GLU A 207 12.58 4.14 5.76
CA GLU A 207 12.99 3.48 4.52
C GLU A 207 12.02 2.37 4.16
N LEU A 208 11.75 2.23 2.86
CA LEU A 208 10.89 1.22 2.28
C LEU A 208 11.59 0.50 1.13
N ASP A 209 11.20 -0.74 0.90
CA ASP A 209 11.58 -1.48 -0.29
C ASP A 209 10.83 -0.94 -1.53
N PRO A 210 11.52 -0.51 -2.59
CA PRO A 210 10.89 0.16 -3.73
C PRO A 210 10.03 -0.77 -4.62
N GLU A 211 10.20 -2.09 -4.51
CA GLU A 211 9.46 -3.10 -5.28
C GLU A 211 8.17 -3.51 -4.56
N SER A 212 8.25 -3.84 -3.27
CA SER A 212 7.15 -4.37 -2.46
C SER A 212 6.43 -3.34 -1.61
N LEU A 213 7.03 -2.15 -1.42
CA LEU A 213 6.61 -1.09 -0.49
C LEU A 213 6.61 -1.52 0.98
N SER A 214 7.26 -2.64 1.34
CA SER A 214 7.40 -3.02 2.75
C SER A 214 8.32 -2.04 3.47
N THR A 215 7.95 -1.67 4.69
CA THR A 215 8.80 -0.80 5.52
C THR A 215 9.99 -1.58 6.04
N ILE A 216 11.18 -1.03 5.85
CA ILE A 216 12.44 -1.57 6.37
C ILE A 216 12.65 -1.06 7.80
N GLY A 217 12.43 0.24 8.03
CA GLY A 217 12.51 0.86 9.36
C GLY A 217 12.86 2.35 9.33
N PRO A 218 12.93 3.00 10.50
CA PRO A 218 13.37 4.39 10.61
C PRO A 218 14.88 4.51 10.31
N VAL A 219 15.27 5.61 9.67
CA VAL A 219 16.66 5.90 9.31
C VAL A 219 17.08 7.23 9.93
N ASP A 220 18.24 7.24 10.57
CA ASP A 220 18.88 8.48 11.00
C ASP A 220 19.96 8.88 9.99
N PHE A 221 19.70 9.94 9.22
CA PHE A 221 20.64 10.47 8.24
C PHE A 221 21.84 11.18 8.88
N PHE A 222 21.71 11.67 10.13
CA PHE A 222 22.76 12.47 10.75
C PHE A 222 23.85 11.61 11.39
N SER A 223 23.49 10.56 12.13
CA SER A 223 24.48 9.61 12.67
C SER A 223 25.20 8.83 11.56
N ALA A 224 24.50 8.52 10.48
CA ALA A 224 25.08 7.73 9.40
C ALA A 224 26.07 8.51 8.50
N ALA A 225 26.12 9.85 8.63
CA ALA A 225 27.15 10.69 8.02
C ALA A 225 28.47 10.67 8.80
N GLU A 226 28.43 10.41 10.10
CA GLU A 226 29.63 10.37 10.97
C GLU A 226 30.38 9.02 10.87
N GLU A 227 29.69 7.93 10.53
CA GLU A 227 30.29 6.58 10.44
C GLU A 227 30.89 6.21 9.08
N GLY A 228 30.93 7.12 8.10
CA GLY A 228 31.66 6.91 6.82
C GLY A 228 31.22 5.70 5.99
N GLY A 229 29.99 5.22 6.18
CA GLY A 229 29.56 3.87 5.80
C GLY A 229 28.60 3.76 4.62
N TYR A 230 28.44 4.78 3.77
CA TYR A 230 27.75 4.61 2.48
C TYR A 230 28.71 4.84 1.34
N GLY A 231 29.08 3.76 0.66
CA GLY A 231 29.56 3.80 -0.72
C GLY A 231 28.45 4.32 -1.63
N LEU A 232 28.15 5.62 -1.56
CA LEU A 232 27.44 6.35 -2.58
C LEU A 232 28.34 6.34 -3.81
N LYS A 233 28.26 5.29 -4.63
CA LYS A 233 28.65 5.41 -6.02
C LYS A 233 27.65 6.36 -6.65
N THR A 234 27.99 7.64 -6.67
CA THR A 234 27.41 8.61 -7.58
C THR A 234 27.50 8.01 -8.98
N PRO A 235 26.38 7.76 -9.69
CA PRO A 235 26.45 7.61 -11.13
C PRO A 235 27.10 8.88 -11.67
N GLU A 236 28.13 8.74 -12.50
CA GLU A 236 28.74 9.88 -13.18
C GLU A 236 27.64 10.67 -13.91
N GLY A 237 27.45 11.94 -13.53
CA GLY A 237 26.63 12.87 -14.31
C GLY A 237 25.48 13.62 -13.63
N PHE A 238 25.41 13.79 -12.31
CA PHE A 238 24.44 14.73 -11.71
C PHE A 238 25.09 15.75 -10.77
N SER A 239 24.92 17.01 -11.16
CA SER A 239 25.38 18.21 -10.47
C SER A 239 24.84 18.31 -9.04
N GLN A 240 25.73 18.64 -8.11
CA GLN A 240 25.44 19.04 -6.74
C GLN A 240 24.30 20.07 -6.71
N ILE A 241 23.22 19.78 -5.99
CA ILE A 241 22.31 20.82 -5.48
C ILE A 241 22.83 21.17 -4.08
N LEU A 242 23.63 22.22 -4.05
CA LEU A 242 24.12 22.86 -2.83
C LEU A 242 22.99 23.75 -2.28
N PHE A 243 22.30 23.33 -1.22
CA PHE A 243 21.53 24.27 -0.41
C PHE A 243 22.52 25.11 0.41
N ARG A 244 22.75 26.36 0.00
CA ARG A 244 23.34 27.37 0.88
C ARG A 244 22.23 27.99 1.72
N SER A 245 22.54 28.15 3.00
CA SER A 245 21.77 28.82 4.05
C SER A 245 21.30 30.21 3.68
#